data_AF-A0A1Y1Q1B4-F1
#
_entry.id   AF-A0A1Y1Q1B4-F1
#
_cell.length_a   1.000
_cell.length_b   1.000
_cell.length_c   1.000
_cell.angle_alpha   90.00
_cell.angle_beta   90.00
_cell.angle_gamma   90.00
#
_symmetry.space_group_name_H-M   'P 1'
#
loop_
_entity.id
_entity.type
_entity.pdbx_description
1 polymer ?
#
loop_
_entity_poly.entity_id
_entity_poly.type
_entity_poly.pdbx_seq_one_letter_code
_entity_poly.pdbx_strand_id
1 'polypeptide(L)'
;MTTLQLTFIIFVALIAQLAMFAAMAFYRQWQSFAELKRRLAEWEGPRTEKLPQEGIFPPPIKPLWPEFREFKVQRKVLEDKNGTICSFYLIPVDGKSLPAFKPGQYLTFQLDLTDPDTHSSKSLVRCYSLSDEPHSEYYRVTIKK
;
A
#
# COMPACT_ATOMS: atom_id res chain seq x y z
N MET A 1 -12.63 -2.40 -64.23
CA MET A 1 -12.42 -2.54 -62.78
C MET A 1 -13.30 -3.68 -62.30
N THR A 2 -12.71 -4.79 -61.85
CA THR A 2 -13.50 -5.95 -61.38
C THR A 2 -13.92 -5.70 -59.93
N THR A 3 -15.11 -6.19 -59.54
CA THR A 3 -15.64 -6.06 -58.17
C THR A 3 -14.66 -6.59 -57.11
N LEU A 4 -13.85 -7.59 -57.46
CA LEU A 4 -12.78 -8.15 -56.64
C LEU A 4 -11.66 -7.14 -56.32
N GLN A 5 -11.30 -6.28 -57.27
CA GLN A 5 -10.30 -5.23 -57.05
C GLN A 5 -10.82 -4.17 -56.08
N LEU A 6 -12.10 -3.83 -56.18
CA LEU A 6 -12.72 -2.83 -55.31
C LEU A 6 -12.82 -3.31 -53.86
N THR A 7 -13.24 -4.56 -53.62
CA THR A 7 -13.33 -5.11 -52.26
C THR A 7 -11.97 -5.24 -51.60
N PHE A 8 -10.94 -5.60 -52.36
CA PHE A 8 -9.56 -5.66 -51.86
C PHE A 8 -9.05 -4.29 -51.39
N ILE A 9 -9.29 -3.23 -52.17
CA ILE A 9 -8.87 -1.86 -51.81
C ILE A 9 -9.58 -1.39 -50.52
N ILE A 10 -10.87 -1.66 -50.39
CA ILE A 10 -11.65 -1.28 -49.19
C ILE A 10 -11.12 -2.02 -47.95
N PHE A 11 -10.79 -3.31 -48.08
CA PHE A 11 -10.27 -4.11 -46.97
C PHE A 11 -8.91 -3.59 -46.48
N VAL A 12 -8.01 -3.26 -47.40
CA VAL A 12 -6.71 -2.64 -47.07
C VAL A 12 -6.90 -1.29 -46.38
N ALA A 13 -7.83 -0.46 -46.87
CA ALA A 13 -8.13 0.83 -46.25
C ALA A 13 -8.65 0.69 -44.81
N LEU A 14 -9.51 -0.28 -44.53
CA LEU A 14 -10.04 -0.55 -43.18
C LEU A 14 -8.95 -1.01 -42.22
N ILE A 15 -8.05 -1.90 -42.67
CA ILE A 15 -6.91 -2.34 -41.85
C ILE A 15 -5.99 -1.18 -41.54
N ALA A 16 -5.67 -0.34 -42.53
CA ALA A 16 -4.84 0.85 -42.34
C ALA A 16 -5.47 1.80 -41.31
N GLN A 17 -6.79 1.99 -41.35
CA GLN A 17 -7.50 2.85 -40.42
C GLN A 17 -7.52 2.30 -38.98
N LEU A 18 -7.70 1.00 -38.81
CA LEU A 18 -7.60 0.32 -37.50
C LEU A 18 -6.18 0.40 -36.92
N ALA A 19 -5.16 0.18 -37.75
CA ALA A 19 -3.76 0.29 -37.36
C ALA A 19 -3.42 1.73 -36.92
N MET A 20 -3.91 2.73 -37.65
CA MET A 20 -3.73 4.14 -37.29
C MET A 20 -4.41 4.50 -35.96
N PHE A 21 -5.62 3.99 -35.73
CA PHE A 21 -6.34 4.20 -34.47
C PHE A 21 -5.65 3.53 -33.29
N ALA A 22 -5.19 2.29 -33.45
CA ALA A 22 -4.43 1.56 -32.44
C ALA A 22 -3.10 2.26 -32.12
N ALA A 23 -2.39 2.75 -33.14
CA ALA A 23 -1.17 3.54 -32.96
C ALA A 23 -1.43 4.84 -32.18
N MET A 24 -2.50 5.59 -32.52
CA MET A 24 -2.88 6.79 -31.76
C MET A 24 -3.25 6.47 -30.31
N ALA A 25 -4.01 5.41 -30.05
CA ALA A 25 -4.36 4.98 -28.70
C ALA A 25 -3.12 4.58 -27.89
N PHE A 26 -2.21 3.83 -28.51
CA PHE A 26 -0.94 3.43 -27.92
C PHE A 26 -0.05 4.64 -27.61
N TYR A 27 0.06 5.61 -28.53
CA TYR A 27 0.79 6.85 -28.30
C TYR A 27 0.22 7.64 -27.12
N ARG A 28 -1.11 7.74 -27.00
CA ARG A 28 -1.77 8.41 -25.86
C ARG A 28 -1.54 7.67 -24.55
N GLN A 29 -1.63 6.34 -24.56
CA GLN A 29 -1.39 5.50 -23.38
C GLN A 29 0.08 5.60 -22.92
N TRP A 30 1.02 5.61 -23.87
CA TRP A 30 2.46 5.66 -23.59
C TRP A 30 2.90 6.97 -22.92
N GLN A 31 2.19 8.07 -23.17
CA GLN A 31 2.42 9.36 -22.49
C GLN A 31 2.26 9.23 -20.97
N SER A 32 1.25 8.49 -20.50
CA SER A 32 1.00 8.27 -19.06
C SER A 32 2.13 7.49 -18.40
N PHE A 33 2.69 6.51 -19.12
CA PHE A 33 3.83 5.72 -18.65
C PHE A 33 5.14 6.50 -18.64
N ALA A 34 5.33 7.42 -19.59
CA ALA A 34 6.52 8.27 -19.63
C ALA A 34 6.56 9.24 -18.44
N GLU A 35 5.41 9.76 -18.02
CA GLU A 35 5.29 10.65 -16.87
C GLU A 35 5.56 9.93 -15.53
N LEU A 36 5.06 8.70 -15.37
CA LEU A 36 5.38 7.85 -14.22
C LEU A 36 6.87 7.52 -14.13
N LYS A 37 7.53 7.22 -15.26
CA LYS A 37 8.99 6.97 -15.28
C LYS A 37 9.79 8.22 -14.94
N ARG A 38 9.36 9.42 -15.37
CA ARG A 38 9.99 10.69 -14.98
C ARG A 38 9.86 10.92 -13.48
N ARG A 39 8.67 10.71 -12.91
CA ARG A 39 8.44 10.86 -11.47
C ARG A 39 9.21 9.84 -10.65
N LEU A 40 9.36 8.61 -11.12
CA LEU A 40 10.21 7.59 -10.48
C LEU A 40 11.68 7.96 -10.58
N ALA A 41 12.18 8.41 -11.73
CA ALA A 41 13.56 8.87 -11.88
C ALA A 41 13.86 10.12 -11.05
N GLU A 42 12.88 11.01 -10.88
CA GLU A 42 12.95 12.19 -10.01
C GLU A 42 12.92 11.80 -8.52
N TRP A 43 12.28 10.69 -8.17
CA TRP A 43 12.23 10.12 -6.81
C TRP A 43 13.45 9.24 -6.49
N GLU A 44 14.07 8.62 -7.50
CA GLU A 44 15.28 7.79 -7.45
C GLU A 44 16.58 8.60 -7.60
N GLY A 45 16.50 9.87 -7.99
CA GLY A 45 17.62 10.79 -7.90
C GLY A 45 18.20 10.81 -6.48
N PRO A 46 19.50 11.10 -6.29
CA PRO A 46 20.10 11.12 -4.97
C PRO A 46 19.33 12.15 -4.14
N ARG A 47 18.48 11.66 -3.22
CA ARG A 47 17.80 12.47 -2.20
C ARG A 47 18.85 12.91 -1.20
N THR A 48 19.76 13.75 -1.66
CA THR A 48 20.64 14.56 -0.84
C THR A 48 19.94 15.90 -0.63
N GLU A 49 18.65 15.85 -0.28
CA GLU A 49 18.05 16.96 0.42
C GLU A 49 18.78 17.01 1.75
N LYS A 50 19.69 17.99 1.90
CA LYS A 50 20.38 18.24 3.16
C LYS A 50 19.30 18.31 4.22
N LEU A 51 19.26 17.30 5.09
CA LEU A 51 18.42 17.29 6.28
C LEU A 51 18.57 18.67 6.93
N PRO A 52 17.47 19.41 7.17
CA PRO A 52 17.52 20.67 7.86
C PRO A 52 18.37 20.50 9.12
N GLN A 53 19.36 21.35 9.30
CA GLN A 53 20.31 21.25 10.39
C GLN A 53 19.57 21.09 11.73
N GLU A 54 20.10 20.19 12.56
CA GLU A 54 19.67 19.89 13.93
C GLU A 54 19.09 21.13 14.62
N GLY A 55 17.77 21.16 14.78
CA GLY A 55 17.10 22.30 15.41
C GLY A 55 15.61 22.12 15.63
N ILE A 56 14.93 21.29 14.82
CA ILE A 56 13.49 21.03 14.97
C ILE A 56 13.15 19.56 14.63
N PHE A 57 14.04 18.62 14.93
CA PHE A 57 13.59 17.24 15.05
C PHE A 57 13.06 17.08 16.46
N PRO A 58 11.77 16.73 16.66
CA PRO A 58 11.34 16.31 17.98
C PRO A 58 12.30 15.19 18.43
N PRO A 59 12.69 15.16 19.71
CA PRO A 59 13.57 14.12 20.22
C PRO A 59 13.06 12.76 19.74
N PRO A 60 13.96 11.82 19.39
CA PRO A 60 13.56 10.50 18.93
C PRO A 60 12.48 9.98 19.87
N ILE A 61 11.31 9.67 19.30
CA ILE A 61 10.15 9.26 20.09
C ILE A 61 10.59 8.03 20.87
N LYS A 62 10.79 8.20 22.18
CA LYS A 62 11.18 7.09 23.04
C LYS A 62 10.03 6.09 22.97
N PRO A 63 10.29 4.83 22.56
CA PRO A 63 9.23 3.84 22.51
C PRO A 63 8.68 3.65 23.92
N LEU A 64 7.36 3.58 24.04
CA LEU A 64 6.69 3.54 25.35
C LEU A 64 6.94 2.23 26.11
N TRP A 65 7.44 1.21 25.42
CA TRP A 65 7.97 0.00 25.98
C TRP A 65 9.28 -0.37 25.24
N PRO A 66 10.23 -1.05 25.91
CA PRO A 66 11.58 -1.25 25.39
C PRO A 66 11.68 -2.17 24.17
N GLU A 67 10.72 -3.08 23.95
CA GLU A 67 10.76 -4.06 22.85
C GLU A 67 9.37 -4.23 22.18
N PHE A 68 8.83 -5.44 22.17
CA PHE A 68 7.46 -5.74 21.77
C PHE A 68 6.59 -5.92 23.01
N ARG A 69 5.35 -5.45 22.91
CA ARG A 69 4.32 -5.68 23.92
C ARG A 69 3.31 -6.64 23.34
N GLU A 70 2.90 -7.65 24.11
CA GLU A 70 1.91 -8.63 23.65
C GLU A 70 0.50 -8.02 23.65
N PHE A 71 -0.19 -8.23 22.55
CA PHE A 71 -1.58 -7.84 22.35
C PHE A 71 -2.41 -9.05 21.92
N LYS A 72 -3.68 -9.05 22.32
CA LYS A 72 -4.69 -9.97 21.82
C LYS A 72 -5.72 -9.22 20.98
N VAL A 73 -6.21 -9.89 19.93
CA VAL A 73 -7.33 -9.39 19.14
C VAL A 73 -8.60 -9.63 19.92
N GLN A 74 -9.19 -8.57 20.47
CA GLN A 74 -10.48 -8.64 21.16
C GLN A 74 -11.65 -8.75 20.18
N ARG A 75 -11.56 -8.01 19.06
CA ARG A 75 -12.63 -7.94 18.06
C ARG A 75 -12.05 -7.80 16.65
N LYS A 76 -12.73 -8.43 15.69
CA LYS A 76 -12.50 -8.27 14.26
C LYS A 76 -13.79 -7.80 13.59
N VAL A 77 -13.69 -6.77 12.74
CA VAL A 77 -14.83 -6.20 12.00
C VAL A 77 -14.48 -6.15 10.51
N LEU A 78 -15.41 -6.58 9.64
CA LEU A 78 -15.28 -6.42 8.19
C LEU A 78 -15.72 -5.00 7.81
N GLU A 79 -14.86 -4.27 7.09
CA GLU A 79 -15.14 -2.90 6.67
C GLU A 79 -15.73 -2.84 5.24
N ASP A 80 -15.57 -3.91 4.46
CA ASP A 80 -16.04 -4.01 3.08
C ASP A 80 -16.90 -5.26 2.85
N LYS A 81 -17.75 -5.20 1.81
CA LYS A 81 -18.62 -6.33 1.41
C LYS A 81 -17.84 -7.54 0.89
N ASN A 82 -16.65 -7.31 0.36
CA ASN A 82 -15.81 -8.35 -0.24
C ASN A 82 -14.94 -9.06 0.81
N GLY A 83 -14.93 -8.59 2.06
CA GLY A 83 -14.14 -9.15 3.15
C GLY A 83 -12.63 -9.02 2.96
N THR A 84 -12.18 -8.05 2.15
CA THR A 84 -10.77 -7.79 1.88
C THR A 84 -10.15 -6.82 2.87
N ILE A 85 -10.95 -6.03 3.59
CA ILE A 85 -10.53 -5.03 4.57
C ILE A 85 -11.13 -5.37 5.93
N CYS A 86 -10.26 -5.49 6.94
CA CYS A 86 -10.65 -5.85 8.30
C CYS A 86 -10.08 -4.86 9.31
N SER A 87 -10.91 -4.40 10.23
CA SER A 87 -10.49 -3.72 11.46
C SER A 87 -10.25 -4.73 12.58
N PHE A 88 -9.15 -4.55 13.30
CA PHE A 88 -8.77 -5.34 14.46
C PHE A 88 -8.66 -4.44 15.68
N TYR A 89 -9.35 -4.81 16.76
CA TYR A 89 -9.30 -4.16 18.06
C TYR A 89 -8.34 -4.93 18.95
N LEU A 90 -7.26 -4.28 19.34
CA LEU A 90 -6.10 -4.84 20.01
C LEU A 90 -6.09 -4.37 21.44
N ILE A 91 -6.12 -5.30 22.39
CA ILE A 91 -6.00 -4.99 23.81
C ILE A 91 -4.74 -5.63 24.37
N PRO A 92 -4.03 -4.97 25.29
CA PRO A 92 -2.78 -5.48 25.82
C PRO A 92 -3.06 -6.68 26.73
N VAL A 93 -2.22 -7.71 26.65
CA VAL A 93 -2.39 -8.93 27.45
C VAL A 93 -2.14 -8.67 28.93
N ASP A 94 -1.22 -7.75 29.25
CA ASP A 94 -0.87 -7.35 30.62
C ASP A 94 -1.96 -6.54 31.34
N GLY A 95 -3.05 -6.16 30.65
CA GLY A 95 -4.16 -5.39 31.21
C GLY A 95 -3.84 -3.94 31.57
N LYS A 96 -2.63 -3.43 31.30
CA LYS A 96 -2.27 -2.04 31.60
C LYS A 96 -2.83 -1.09 30.55
N SER A 97 -3.22 0.12 30.96
CA SER A 97 -3.77 1.12 30.04
C SER A 97 -2.83 1.46 28.89
N LEU A 98 -3.44 1.81 27.76
CA LEU A 98 -2.74 2.22 26.57
C LEU A 98 -2.49 3.73 26.56
N PRO A 99 -1.30 4.16 26.14
CA PRO A 99 -0.99 5.56 25.97
C PRO A 99 -1.72 6.14 24.76
N ALA A 100 -2.04 7.44 24.86
CA ALA A 100 -2.60 8.17 23.74
C ALA A 100 -1.57 8.33 22.60
N PHE A 101 -2.08 8.42 21.37
CA PHE A 101 -1.29 8.61 20.15
C PHE A 101 -1.82 9.81 19.36
N LYS A 102 -1.03 10.28 18.40
CA LYS A 102 -1.41 11.35 17.46
C LYS A 102 -1.86 10.76 16.13
N PRO A 103 -2.80 11.41 15.42
CA PRO A 103 -3.18 11.00 14.06
C PRO A 103 -1.97 10.86 13.14
N GLY A 104 -1.93 9.79 12.36
CA GLY A 104 -0.82 9.46 11.46
C GLY A 104 0.28 8.57 12.09
N GLN A 105 0.24 8.30 13.41
CA GLN A 105 1.12 7.31 14.02
C GLN A 105 0.73 5.87 13.64
N TYR A 106 1.69 4.96 13.79
CA TYR A 106 1.56 3.55 13.45
C TYR A 106 2.19 2.65 14.52
N LEU A 107 1.78 1.39 14.51
CA LEU A 107 2.40 0.34 15.31
C LEU A 107 3.17 -0.63 14.42
N THR A 108 4.28 -1.14 14.96
CA THR A 108 5.04 -2.24 14.37
C THR A 108 4.60 -3.55 15.01
N PHE A 109 4.19 -4.49 14.17
CA PHE A 109 3.75 -5.82 14.53
C PHE A 109 4.83 -6.82 14.17
N GLN A 110 5.13 -7.73 15.09
CA GLN A 110 5.87 -8.95 14.83
C GLN A 110 4.90 -10.13 14.96
N LEU A 111 4.83 -10.96 13.94
CA LEU A 111 3.93 -12.10 13.85
C LEU A 111 4.75 -13.35 13.57
N ASP A 112 4.71 -14.31 14.47
CA ASP A 112 5.34 -15.62 14.26
C ASP A 112 4.32 -16.52 13.56
N LEU A 113 4.60 -16.83 12.29
CA LEU A 113 3.74 -17.65 11.45
C LEU A 113 4.38 -19.02 11.30
N THR A 114 3.67 -20.06 11.74
CA THR A 114 4.02 -21.45 11.43
C THR A 114 3.33 -21.83 10.13
N ASP A 115 4.13 -22.19 9.12
CA ASP A 115 3.62 -22.77 7.90
C ASP A 115 3.05 -24.17 8.20
N PRO A 116 1.75 -24.41 7.96
CA PRO A 116 1.13 -25.68 8.27
C PRO A 116 1.64 -26.84 7.40
N ASP A 117 2.19 -26.55 6.21
CA ASP A 117 2.65 -27.60 5.28
C ASP A 117 4.15 -27.89 5.47
N THR A 118 4.96 -26.86 5.73
CA THR A 118 6.42 -27.02 5.87
C THR A 118 6.89 -27.13 7.32
N HIS A 119 6.00 -26.93 8.30
CA HIS A 119 6.33 -26.80 9.73
C HIS A 119 7.42 -25.75 10.04
N SER A 120 7.71 -24.87 9.08
CA SER A 120 8.71 -23.83 9.21
C SER A 120 8.12 -22.63 9.92
N SER A 121 8.81 -22.11 10.95
CA SER A 121 8.42 -20.88 11.64
C SER A 121 9.08 -19.68 10.96
N LYS A 122 8.27 -18.73 10.49
CA LYS A 122 8.74 -17.47 9.90
C LYS A 122 8.18 -16.29 10.68
N SER A 123 9.07 -15.44 11.17
CA SER A 123 8.68 -14.17 11.79
C SER A 123 8.46 -13.09 10.74
N LEU A 124 7.32 -12.42 10.80
CA LEU A 124 6.90 -11.38 9.86
C LEU A 124 6.73 -10.05 10.60
N VAL A 125 7.47 -9.03 10.16
CA VAL A 125 7.35 -7.67 10.70
C VAL A 125 6.58 -6.77 9.74
N ARG A 126 5.55 -6.06 10.23
CA ARG A 126 4.71 -5.13 9.45
C ARG A 126 4.34 -3.90 10.26
N CYS A 127 4.14 -2.78 9.58
CA CYS A 127 3.68 -1.54 10.21
C CYS A 127 2.27 -1.21 9.74
N TYR A 128 1.37 -0.89 10.68
CA TYR A 128 0.01 -0.46 10.36
C TYR A 128 -0.35 0.81 11.14
N SER A 129 -0.97 1.75 10.45
CA SER A 129 -1.44 3.00 11.05
C SER A 129 -2.59 2.75 12.01
N LEU A 130 -2.62 3.53 13.09
CA LEU A 130 -3.75 3.55 14.01
C LEU A 130 -4.93 4.27 13.36
N SER A 131 -6.08 3.60 13.31
CA SER A 131 -7.23 3.99 12.48
C SER A 131 -8.41 4.59 13.26
N ASP A 132 -8.23 4.86 14.54
CA ASP A 132 -9.27 5.36 15.43
C ASP A 132 -8.75 6.51 16.30
N GLU A 133 -9.60 7.06 17.15
CA GLU A 133 -9.18 7.98 18.19
C GLU A 133 -8.38 7.27 19.31
N PRO A 134 -7.60 8.02 20.10
CA PRO A 134 -6.85 7.43 21.21
C PRO A 134 -7.75 6.95 22.35
N HIS A 135 -7.75 5.65 22.60
CA HIS A 135 -8.40 5.04 23.76
C HIS A 135 -7.37 4.42 24.71
N SER A 136 -7.68 4.41 26.00
CA SER A 136 -6.85 3.76 27.03
C SER A 136 -7.02 2.25 27.09
N GLU A 137 -8.03 1.70 26.43
CA GLU A 137 -8.40 0.28 26.53
C GLU A 137 -7.94 -0.55 25.33
N TYR A 138 -8.01 0.03 24.12
CA TYR A 138 -7.68 -0.66 22.88
C TYR A 138 -7.01 0.26 21.85
N TYR A 139 -6.32 -0.38 20.92
CA TYR A 139 -5.95 0.21 19.64
C TYR A 139 -6.75 -0.43 18.51
N ARG A 140 -7.03 0.33 17.45
CA ARG A 140 -7.67 -0.17 16.24
C ARG A 140 -6.76 0.02 15.05
N VAL A 141 -6.53 -1.06 14.30
CA VAL A 141 -5.84 -1.04 13.02
C VAL A 141 -6.74 -1.61 11.93
N THR A 142 -6.70 -1.02 10.75
CA THR A 142 -7.46 -1.47 9.58
C THR A 142 -6.49 -2.00 8.54
N ILE A 143 -6.65 -3.27 8.15
CA ILE A 143 -5.69 -3.99 7.31
C ILE A 143 -6.41 -4.55 6.08
N LYS A 144 -5.79 -4.35 4.91
CA LYS A 144 -6.19 -4.98 3.66
C LYS A 144 -5.42 -6.29 3.45
N LYS A 145 -6.13 -7.34 3.02
CA LYS A 145 -5.57 -8.66 2.68
C LYS A 145 -4.69 -8.63 1.43
#